data_AF-A0A952BRX1-F1
#
_entry.id   AF-A0A952BRX1-F1
#
_cell.length_a   1.000
_cell.length_b   1.000
_cell.length_c   1.000
_cell.angle_alpha   90.00
_cell.angle_beta   90.00
_cell.angle_gamma   90.00
#
_symmetry.space_group_name_H-M   'P 1'
#
loop_
_entity.id
_entity.type
_entity.pdbx_description
1 polymer ?
#
loop_
_entity_poly.entity_id
_entity_poly.type
_entity_poly.pdbx_seq_one_letter_code
_entity_poly.pdbx_strand_id
1 'polypeptide(L)' 'MSGIYIHIPYCKQKCSYCNFHFSTDTRSKTEMVNAVCKEIELRKTEIT' A
#
# COMPACT_ATOMS: atom_id res chain seq x y z
N MET A 1 7.44 -20.15 -5.07
CA MET A 1 7.93 -18.85 -4.56
C MET A 1 6.73 -18.09 -4.00
N SER A 2 6.71 -17.82 -2.71
CA SER A 2 5.73 -16.90 -2.12
C SER A 2 6.11 -15.48 -2.56
N GLY A 3 5.21 -14.82 -3.30
CA GLY A 3 5.36 -13.42 -3.65
C GLY A 3 4.76 -12.52 -2.57
N ILE A 4 5.33 -11.33 -2.37
CA ILE A 4 4.75 -10.31 -1.49
C ILE A 4 3.99 -9.32 -2.37
N TYR A 5 2.71 -9.11 -2.07
CA TYR A 5 1.89 -8.08 -2.70
C TYR A 5 1.68 -6.93 -1.71
N ILE A 6 2.06 -5.72 -2.12
CA ILE A 6 1.87 -4.49 -1.34
C ILE A 6 0.98 -3.57 -2.16
N HIS A 7 -0.16 -3.17 -1.58
CA HIS A 7 -1.06 -2.22 -2.22
C HIS A 7 -0.60 -0.78 -1.97
N ILE A 8 -0.42 0.01 -3.04
CA ILE A 8 -0.06 1.43 -2.98
C ILE A 8 -1.25 2.27 -3.46
N PRO A 9 -2.05 2.88 -2.56
CA PRO A 9 -3.32 3.51 -2.90
C PRO A 9 -3.14 4.97 -3.39
N TYR A 10 -2.04 5.30 -4.05
CA TYR A 10 -1.75 6.68 -4.47
C TYR A 10 -1.59 6.78 -5.98
N CYS A 11 -2.19 7.81 -6.57
CA CYS A 11 -2.06 8.12 -8.00
C CYS A 11 -1.70 9.60 -8.18
N LYS A 12 -0.94 9.92 -9.24
CA LYS A 12 -0.61 11.31 -9.57
C LYS A 12 -1.86 12.12 -9.96
N GLN A 13 -2.83 11.46 -10.59
CA GLN A 13 -4.06 12.07 -11.09
C GLN A 13 -5.20 11.04 -11.10
N LYS A 14 -6.44 11.54 -11.13
CA LYS A 14 -7.64 10.71 -11.26
C LYS A 14 -7.87 10.34 -12.73
N CYS A 15 -7.76 9.06 -13.07
CA CYS A 15 -8.12 8.56 -14.39
C CYS A 15 -9.61 8.25 -14.46
N SER A 16 -10.29 8.66 -15.53
CA SER A 16 -11.74 8.43 -15.72
C SER A 16 -12.12 6.97 -15.88
N TYR A 17 -11.19 6.14 -16.37
CA TYR A 17 -11.38 4.71 -16.60
C TYR A 17 -10.91 3.82 -15.43
N CYS A 18 -10.29 4.39 -14.40
CA CYS A 18 -9.71 3.60 -13.32
C CYS A 18 -10.77 3.25 -12.27
N ASN A 19 -11.02 1.96 -12.07
CA ASN A 19 -11.99 1.43 -11.11
C ASN A 19 -11.35 0.93 -9.80
N PHE A 20 -10.06 1.20 -9.58
CA PHE A 20 -9.38 0.83 -8.34
C PHE A 20 -9.57 1.92 -7.29
N HIS A 21 -9.47 1.54 -6.01
CA HIS A 21 -9.42 2.51 -4.92
C HIS A 21 -8.05 3.23 -4.92
N PHE A 22 -8.08 4.57 -4.97
CA PHE A 22 -6.88 5.39 -4.89
C PHE A 22 -7.18 6.78 -4.33
N SER A 23 -6.13 7.43 -3.85
CA SER A 23 -6.08 8.83 -3.48
C SER A 23 -5.11 9.58 -4.38
N THR A 24 -5.46 10.79 -4.80
CA THR A 24 -4.49 11.73 -5.41
C THR A 24 -3.79 12.62 -4.38
N ASP A 25 -4.30 12.63 -3.15
CA ASP A 25 -3.66 13.29 -2.02
C ASP A 25 -2.56 12.38 -1.46
N THR A 26 -1.35 12.90 -1.41
CA THR A 26 -0.14 12.17 -1.02
C THR A 26 0.42 12.61 0.33
N ARG A 27 -0.30 13.43 1.09
CA ARG A 27 0.15 13.93 2.40
C ARG A 27 0.44 12.79 3.38
N SER A 28 -0.33 11.70 3.31
CA SER A 28 -0.22 10.54 4.20
C SER A 28 0.79 9.46 3.76
N LYS A 29 1.62 9.73 2.73
CA LYS A 29 2.54 8.72 2.16
C LYS A 29 3.52 8.18 3.20
N THR A 30 4.07 9.05 4.02
CA THR A 30 5.06 8.68 5.04
C THR A 30 4.42 7.78 6.10
N GLU A 31 3.21 8.14 6.55
CA GLU A 31 2.44 7.34 7.50
C GLU A 31 2.08 5.97 6.92
N MET A 32 1.71 5.90 5.63
CA MET A 32 1.42 4.64 4.95
C MET A 32 2.65 3.72 4.92
N VAL A 33 3.82 4.23 4.54
CA VAL A 33 5.07 3.44 4.52
C VAL A 33 5.40 2.91 5.92
N ASN A 34 5.30 3.76 6.95
CA ASN A 34 5.52 3.35 8.34
C ASN A 34 4.53 2.28 8.79
N ALA A 35 3.27 2.38 8.38
CA ALA A 35 2.24 1.38 8.68
C ALA A 35 2.55 0.03 8.00
N VAL A 36 2.98 0.03 6.73
CA VAL A 36 3.39 -1.19 6.02
C VAL A 36 4.59 -1.86 6.70
N CYS A 37 5.62 -1.10 7.06
CA CYS A 37 6.76 -1.64 7.81
C CYS A 37 6.33 -2.28 9.14
N LYS A 38 5.42 -1.61 9.87
CA LYS A 38 4.85 -2.15 11.10
C LYS A 38 4.05 -3.43 10.86
N GLU A 39 3.27 -3.50 9.79
CA GLU A 39 2.50 -4.68 9.42
C GLU A 39 3.41 -5.88 9.13
N ILE A 40 4.51 -5.68 8.39
CA ILE A 40 5.48 -6.74 8.09
C ILE A 40 6.04 -7.35 9.38
N GLU A 41 6.42 -6.51 10.35
CA GLU A 41 6.91 -6.98 11.66
C GLU A 41 5.85 -7.76 12.44
N LEU A 42 4.59 -7.32 12.38
CA LEU A 42 3.46 -7.99 13.05
C LEU A 42 3.14 -9.35 12.41
N ARG A 43 3.32 -9.49 11.09
CA ARG A 43 2.90 -10.66 10.30
C ARG A 43 4.05 -11.60 9.95
N LYS A 44 5.26 -11.37 10.47
CA LYS A 44 6.48 -12.11 10.12
C LYS A 44 6.41 -13.63 10.32
N THR A 45 5.50 -14.13 11.15
CA THR A 45 5.31 -15.56 11.41
C THR A 45 4.25 -16.23 10.54
N GLU A 46 3.51 -15.48 9.73
CA GLU A 46 2.41 -16.03 8.90
C GLU A 46 2.92 -16.78 7.66
N ILE A 47 4.15 -16.51 7.23
CA ILE A 47 4.81 -17.16 6.10
C ILE A 47 5.93 -18.02 6.68
N THR A 48 5.57 -19.14 7.32
CA THR A 48 6.51 -20.15 7.81
C THR A 48 6.29 -21.45 7.06
#